data_AF-A0A841Z083-F1
#
_entry.id   AF-A0A841Z083-F1
#
_cell.length_a   1.000
_cell.length_b   1.000
_cell.length_c   1.000
_cell.angle_alpha   90.00
_cell.angle_beta   90.00
_cell.angle_gamma   90.00
#
_symmetry.space_group_name_H-M   'P 1'
#
loop_
_entity.id
_entity.type
_entity.pdbx_description
1 polymer ?
#
loop_
_entity_poly.entity_id
_entity_poly.type
_entity_poly.pdbx_seq_one_letter_code
_entity_poly.pdbx_strand_id
1 'polypeptide(L)'
;MSLKRYEFGLDLVSDSLTPLILARVTEKNAVTTIVQITNNGAVIPDFGEYTPVFECRLPGGYFVRDDGSTYDNMEIIDPVKGIIQYTMAKEVFARNGRLNLCYFVLEKGGTAGFQILQELDLSADERVTTPNFTINVAEDATQGNIQLEDFISDIDRLNNFIRESTAEAMETLNTAIAQLNESTVTANQLIQLINTNQLLKLTGGTMIGSLGFDVSKPSSVPVFDLSNTTSTQSWARGIGYRLGTAGNRVAEFGISGLGQEAKSIYFGFGVSPWLKDNSFFVESETKKAFIFNKELETTAGAQVKADAAKTAAIAYVDAKFSDSGWLDLPLKTNYSAGTAKPQYRKIGNVVYIRGLLVRVAGTAAGAFSTLPVGFRTSTNYVNGYKTAQQSSAVGSSATIYVKPNGDMEVLAIAVDTSSIWLDGIFFLTD
;
A
#
# COMPACT_ATOMS: atom_id res chain seq x y z
N MET A 1 -13.34 -73.61 27.33
CA MET A 1 -13.56 -75.05 27.58
C MET A 1 -13.98 -75.19 29.03
N SER A 2 -15.25 -75.46 29.32
CA SER A 2 -15.72 -75.64 30.70
C SER A 2 -15.32 -77.02 31.22
N LEU A 3 -14.99 -77.11 32.50
CA LEU A 3 -14.52 -78.36 33.12
C LEU A 3 -15.66 -79.24 33.62
N LYS A 4 -16.84 -78.66 33.90
CA LYS A 4 -18.01 -79.37 34.43
C LYS A 4 -19.13 -79.36 33.41
N ARG A 5 -19.42 -80.53 32.82
CA ARG A 5 -20.41 -80.70 31.77
C ARG A 5 -21.53 -81.64 32.21
N TYR A 6 -22.77 -81.16 32.10
CA TYR A 6 -23.98 -81.92 32.38
C TYR A 6 -24.76 -82.15 31.09
N GLU A 7 -25.16 -83.38 30.83
CA GLU A 7 -25.95 -83.73 29.64
C GLU A 7 -27.29 -84.32 30.06
N PHE A 8 -28.38 -83.76 29.56
CA PHE A 8 -29.73 -84.22 29.87
C PHE A 8 -30.73 -83.82 28.78
N GLY A 9 -31.87 -84.51 28.75
CA GLY A 9 -32.99 -84.18 27.87
C GLY A 9 -34.11 -83.48 28.64
N LEU A 10 -34.76 -82.52 27.99
CA LEU A 10 -36.02 -81.92 28.44
C LEU A 10 -37.07 -82.09 27.35
N ASP A 11 -38.27 -82.50 27.73
CA ASP A 11 -39.41 -82.60 26.81
C ASP A 11 -40.42 -81.51 27.14
N LEU A 12 -40.92 -80.80 26.12
CA LEU A 12 -41.84 -79.68 26.31
C LEU A 12 -43.19 -80.06 26.92
N VAL A 13 -43.61 -81.32 26.79
CA VAL A 13 -44.95 -81.79 27.21
C VAL A 13 -44.92 -82.97 28.17
N SER A 14 -43.81 -83.70 28.28
CA SER A 14 -43.67 -84.81 29.21
C SER A 14 -42.94 -84.41 30.50
N ASP A 15 -43.47 -84.83 31.65
CA ASP A 15 -42.78 -84.72 32.94
C ASP A 15 -41.66 -85.78 33.02
N SER A 16 -40.55 -85.51 32.32
CA SER A 16 -39.33 -86.31 32.42
C SER A 16 -38.65 -86.14 33.79
N LEU A 17 -37.74 -87.05 34.14
CA LEU A 17 -36.86 -86.95 35.31
C LEU A 17 -36.27 -85.54 35.43
N THR A 18 -36.45 -84.88 36.59
CA THR A 18 -35.94 -83.53 36.83
C THR A 18 -34.42 -83.57 37.04
N PRO A 19 -33.61 -82.99 36.13
CA PRO A 19 -32.16 -82.97 36.26
C PRO A 19 -31.71 -82.22 37.53
N LEU A 20 -30.67 -82.72 38.19
CA LEU A 20 -30.00 -82.06 39.30
C LEU A 20 -28.57 -81.69 38.91
N ILE A 21 -28.28 -80.39 38.89
CA ILE A 21 -26.95 -79.84 38.64
C ILE A 21 -26.35 -79.44 39.98
N LEU A 22 -25.13 -79.91 40.26
CA LEU A 22 -24.38 -79.54 41.46
C LEU A 22 -23.32 -78.51 41.09
N ALA A 23 -23.31 -77.37 41.77
CA ALA A 23 -22.32 -76.33 41.55
C ALA A 23 -21.89 -75.66 42.85
N ARG A 24 -20.79 -74.90 42.82
CA ARG A 24 -20.37 -74.00 43.89
C ARG A 24 -20.34 -72.56 43.40
N VAL A 25 -20.57 -71.64 44.33
CA VAL A 25 -20.50 -70.17 44.15
C VAL A 25 -19.25 -69.62 43.45
N THR A 26 -18.10 -70.33 43.50
CA THR A 26 -16.85 -69.92 42.83
C THR A 26 -16.65 -70.55 41.45
N GLU A 27 -17.49 -71.50 41.03
CA GLU A 27 -17.43 -72.17 39.71
C GLU A 27 -17.98 -71.28 38.57
N LYS A 28 -17.76 -69.96 38.66
CA LYS A 28 -18.19 -68.97 37.68
C LYS A 28 -17.61 -69.32 36.30
N ASN A 29 -18.47 -69.37 35.28
CA ASN A 29 -18.11 -69.71 33.89
C ASN A 29 -17.56 -71.14 33.70
N ALA A 30 -17.67 -72.03 34.69
CA ALA A 30 -17.10 -73.38 34.65
C ALA A 30 -18.14 -74.50 34.52
N VAL A 31 -19.43 -74.19 34.66
CA VAL A 31 -20.54 -75.14 34.56
C VAL A 31 -21.28 -74.96 33.24
N THR A 32 -21.27 -76.01 32.41
CA THR A 32 -21.97 -76.05 31.13
C THR A 32 -22.97 -77.19 31.11
N THR A 33 -24.13 -76.92 30.53
CA THR A 33 -25.17 -77.90 30.24
C THR A 33 -25.30 -78.09 28.75
N ILE A 34 -25.45 -79.33 28.32
CA ILE A 34 -25.86 -79.68 26.97
C ILE A 34 -27.21 -80.35 27.06
N VAL A 35 -28.19 -79.71 26.44
CA VAL A 35 -29.60 -80.02 26.67
C VAL A 35 -30.24 -80.34 25.34
N GLN A 36 -30.76 -81.56 25.22
CA GLN A 36 -31.62 -81.92 24.09
C GLN A 36 -33.06 -81.58 24.43
N ILE A 37 -33.70 -80.76 23.60
CA ILE A 37 -35.09 -80.34 23.78
C ILE A 37 -35.96 -81.04 22.74
N THR A 38 -37.00 -81.73 23.21
CA THR A 38 -37.92 -82.53 22.39
C THR A 38 -39.38 -82.18 22.68
N ASN A 39 -40.29 -82.55 21.80
CA ASN A 39 -41.73 -82.41 22.01
C ASN A 39 -42.40 -83.77 21.86
N ASN A 40 -42.86 -84.36 22.96
CA ASN A 40 -43.42 -85.70 23.04
C ASN A 40 -42.47 -86.77 22.46
N GLY A 41 -41.17 -86.65 22.73
CA GLY A 41 -40.11 -87.52 22.22
C GLY A 41 -39.72 -87.28 20.75
N ALA A 42 -40.38 -86.36 20.04
CA ALA A 42 -40.03 -85.97 18.67
C ALA A 42 -39.09 -84.75 18.64
N VAL A 43 -38.31 -84.63 17.57
CA VAL A 43 -37.54 -83.42 17.28
C VAL A 43 -38.47 -82.26 16.95
N ILE A 44 -38.09 -81.05 17.35
CA ILE A 44 -38.87 -79.83 17.09
C ILE A 44 -38.53 -79.33 15.67
N PRO A 45 -39.50 -79.17 14.76
CA PRO A 45 -39.27 -78.58 13.44
C PRO A 45 -38.70 -77.17 13.56
N ASP A 46 -37.80 -76.80 12.64
CA ASP A 46 -37.21 -75.46 12.55
C ASP A 46 -36.58 -74.95 13.87
N PHE A 47 -36.07 -75.85 14.71
CA PHE A 47 -35.48 -75.50 16.01
C PHE A 47 -34.38 -74.43 15.92
N GLY A 48 -33.65 -74.39 14.81
CA GLY A 48 -32.62 -73.37 14.55
C GLY A 48 -33.16 -71.94 14.37
N GLU A 49 -34.47 -71.75 14.22
CA GLU A 49 -35.10 -70.42 14.16
C GLU A 49 -35.51 -69.88 15.55
N TYR A 50 -35.37 -70.67 16.61
CA TYR A 50 -35.65 -70.24 17.98
C TYR A 50 -34.38 -69.67 18.64
N THR A 51 -34.56 -68.67 19.49
CA THR A 51 -33.55 -68.17 20.43
C THR A 51 -33.75 -68.86 21.78
N PRO A 52 -32.81 -69.71 22.25
CA PRO A 52 -32.87 -70.28 23.57
C PRO A 52 -32.50 -69.25 24.63
N VAL A 53 -33.33 -69.13 25.68
CA VAL A 53 -33.11 -68.27 26.83
C VAL A 53 -33.12 -69.11 28.09
N PHE A 54 -32.11 -68.97 28.94
CA PHE A 54 -32.10 -69.55 30.27
C PHE A 54 -32.77 -68.62 31.26
N GLU A 55 -33.73 -69.14 32.01
CA GLU A 55 -34.43 -68.41 33.07
C GLU A 55 -34.30 -69.17 34.39
N CYS A 56 -33.84 -68.50 35.44
CA CYS A 56 -33.82 -69.09 36.77
C CYS A 56 -34.06 -68.10 37.92
N ARG A 57 -34.86 -68.53 38.89
CA ARG A 57 -35.10 -67.79 40.13
C ARG A 57 -34.03 -68.10 41.18
N LEU A 58 -33.41 -67.04 41.70
CA LEU A 58 -32.43 -67.10 42.78
C LEU A 58 -33.09 -66.89 44.17
N PRO A 59 -32.42 -67.30 45.26
CA PRO A 59 -32.89 -67.03 46.62
C PRO A 59 -33.08 -65.54 46.88
N GLY A 60 -34.12 -65.18 47.62
CA GLY A 60 -34.45 -63.77 47.92
C GLY A 60 -35.27 -63.06 46.84
N GLY A 61 -35.76 -63.77 45.82
CA GLY A 61 -36.66 -63.20 44.80
C GLY A 61 -35.97 -62.58 43.59
N TYR A 62 -34.64 -62.68 43.52
CA TYR A 62 -33.87 -62.28 42.34
C TYR A 62 -34.06 -63.28 41.19
N PHE A 63 -33.80 -62.83 39.97
CA PHE A 63 -34.01 -63.61 38.76
C PHE A 63 -32.82 -63.45 37.81
N VAL A 64 -32.51 -64.52 37.08
CA VAL A 64 -31.55 -64.53 35.97
C VAL A 64 -32.34 -64.85 34.71
N ARG A 65 -32.22 -63.98 33.70
CA ARG A 65 -32.62 -64.23 32.32
C ARG A 65 -31.38 -64.06 31.46
N ASP A 66 -31.05 -65.06 30.65
CA ASP A 66 -29.82 -65.06 29.86
C ASP A 66 -30.04 -65.73 28.50
N ASP A 67 -29.96 -64.93 27.44
CA ASP A 67 -30.10 -65.36 26.04
C ASP A 67 -28.75 -65.69 25.38
N GLY A 68 -27.64 -65.59 26.13
CA GLY A 68 -26.30 -65.76 25.58
C GLY A 68 -25.61 -64.48 25.12
N SER A 69 -26.33 -63.39 24.89
CA SER A 69 -25.80 -62.22 24.15
C SER A 69 -24.71 -61.46 24.92
N THR A 70 -24.80 -61.41 26.25
CA THR A 70 -23.85 -60.67 27.10
C THR A 70 -22.51 -61.40 27.24
N TYR A 71 -22.53 -62.73 27.32
CA TYR A 71 -21.36 -63.53 27.68
C TYR A 71 -20.94 -64.54 26.61
N ASP A 72 -21.64 -64.57 25.46
CA ASP A 72 -21.44 -65.56 24.39
C ASP A 72 -21.46 -67.00 24.94
N ASN A 73 -22.46 -67.27 25.79
CA ASN A 73 -22.54 -68.47 26.63
C ASN A 73 -23.73 -69.38 26.33
N MET A 74 -24.48 -69.12 25.26
CA MET A 74 -25.60 -69.94 24.77
C MET A 74 -25.45 -70.19 23.27
N GLU A 75 -25.55 -71.44 22.84
CA GLU A 75 -25.41 -71.83 21.42
C GLU A 75 -26.31 -73.02 21.08
N ILE A 76 -26.95 -73.01 19.89
CA ILE A 76 -27.58 -74.21 19.32
C ILE A 76 -26.50 -75.00 18.58
N ILE A 77 -26.11 -76.15 19.14
CA ILE A 77 -25.01 -76.97 18.59
C ILE A 77 -25.48 -78.06 17.62
N ASP A 78 -26.75 -78.48 17.69
CA ASP A 78 -27.38 -79.37 16.69
C ASP A 78 -28.85 -78.94 16.49
N PRO A 79 -29.13 -78.10 15.47
CA PRO A 79 -30.48 -77.60 15.22
C PRO A 79 -31.42 -78.69 14.68
N VAL A 80 -30.92 -79.82 14.17
CA VAL A 80 -31.77 -80.91 13.66
C VAL A 80 -32.28 -81.78 14.81
N LYS A 81 -31.46 -81.96 15.85
CA LYS A 81 -31.80 -82.77 17.03
C LYS A 81 -32.33 -81.96 18.21
N GLY A 82 -32.36 -80.63 18.10
CA GLY A 82 -32.81 -79.73 19.17
C GLY A 82 -31.83 -79.62 20.33
N ILE A 83 -30.52 -79.60 20.06
CA ILE A 83 -29.50 -79.60 21.12
C ILE A 83 -28.90 -78.21 21.30
N ILE A 84 -28.97 -77.70 22.53
CA ILE A 84 -28.33 -76.46 22.96
C ILE A 84 -27.17 -76.73 23.90
N GLN A 85 -26.19 -75.83 23.90
CA GLN A 85 -25.12 -75.74 24.88
C GLN A 85 -25.25 -74.42 25.62
N TYR A 86 -25.29 -74.47 26.95
CA TYR A 86 -25.35 -73.28 27.80
C TYR A 86 -24.29 -73.34 28.89
N THR A 87 -23.42 -72.34 28.96
CA THR A 87 -22.50 -72.14 30.09
C THR A 87 -23.12 -71.14 31.06
N MET A 88 -23.35 -71.54 32.29
CA MET A 88 -24.09 -70.71 33.26
C MET A 88 -23.40 -69.37 33.53
N ALA A 89 -24.16 -68.28 33.41
CA ALA A 89 -23.69 -66.94 33.75
C ALA A 89 -23.22 -66.86 35.21
N LYS A 90 -22.24 -65.98 35.47
CA LYS A 90 -21.68 -65.78 36.82
C LYS A 90 -22.74 -65.35 37.86
N GLU A 91 -23.80 -64.70 37.40
CA GLU A 91 -24.96 -64.24 38.18
C GLU A 91 -25.75 -65.42 38.79
N VAL A 92 -25.79 -66.59 38.13
CA VAL A 92 -26.43 -67.81 38.66
C VAL A 92 -25.77 -68.26 39.97
N PHE A 93 -24.47 -68.00 40.09
CA PHE A 93 -23.65 -68.36 41.26
C PHE A 93 -23.54 -67.23 42.29
N ALA A 94 -24.24 -66.10 42.09
CA ALA A 94 -24.18 -64.95 43.00
C ALA A 94 -24.78 -65.23 44.38
N ARG A 95 -25.64 -66.26 44.49
CA ARG A 95 -26.26 -66.68 45.75
C ARG A 95 -26.20 -68.20 45.88
N ASN A 96 -25.87 -68.69 47.06
CA ASN A 96 -25.91 -70.10 47.40
C ASN A 96 -27.35 -70.56 47.71
N GLY A 97 -27.65 -71.83 47.48
CA GLY A 97 -28.94 -72.43 47.77
C GLY A 97 -29.47 -73.32 46.64
N ARG A 98 -30.65 -73.88 46.87
CA ARG A 98 -31.34 -74.72 45.90
C ARG A 98 -32.20 -73.86 44.96
N LEU A 99 -31.82 -73.81 43.70
CA LEU A 99 -32.53 -73.14 42.61
C LEU A 99 -33.46 -74.17 41.95
N ASN A 100 -34.76 -74.09 42.23
CA ASN A 100 -35.76 -75.10 41.82
C ASN A 100 -36.70 -74.63 40.70
N LEU A 101 -36.55 -73.40 40.25
CA LEU A 101 -37.30 -72.80 39.15
C LEU A 101 -36.30 -72.33 38.10
N CYS A 102 -35.57 -73.29 37.52
CA CYS A 102 -34.71 -73.05 36.37
C CYS A 102 -35.27 -73.82 35.17
N TYR A 103 -35.39 -73.16 34.02
CA TYR A 103 -35.89 -73.75 32.78
C TYR A 103 -35.29 -73.02 31.58
N PHE A 104 -35.40 -73.63 30.40
CA PHE A 104 -35.11 -72.97 29.14
C PHE A 104 -36.41 -72.51 28.50
N VAL A 105 -36.32 -71.38 27.81
CA VAL A 105 -37.37 -70.80 26.98
C VAL A 105 -36.89 -70.84 25.55
N LEU A 106 -37.77 -71.22 24.63
CA LEU A 106 -37.55 -71.06 23.20
C LEU A 106 -38.43 -69.90 22.73
N GLU A 107 -37.81 -68.85 22.23
CA GLU A 107 -38.48 -67.64 21.71
C GLU A 107 -38.25 -67.54 20.20
N LYS A 108 -39.32 -67.31 19.43
CA LYS A 108 -39.25 -67.08 17.97
C LYS A 108 -39.90 -65.73 17.66
N GLY A 109 -39.16 -64.85 17.00
CA GLY A 109 -39.51 -63.43 16.88
C GLY A 109 -39.18 -62.63 18.16
N GLY A 110 -39.04 -61.30 18.05
CA GLY A 110 -38.61 -60.40 19.14
C GLY A 110 -37.22 -59.78 18.96
N THR A 111 -36.91 -58.71 19.70
CA THR A 111 -35.59 -58.02 19.60
C THR A 111 -34.57 -58.72 20.50
N ALA A 112 -33.49 -59.28 19.93
CA ALA A 112 -32.41 -59.89 20.71
C ALA A 112 -31.66 -58.85 21.56
N GLY A 113 -31.31 -59.18 22.81
CA GLY A 113 -30.44 -58.36 23.65
C GLY A 113 -30.73 -58.45 25.16
N PHE A 114 -29.66 -58.28 25.95
CA PHE A 114 -29.70 -58.12 27.41
C PHE A 114 -30.48 -56.88 27.84
N GLN A 115 -31.57 -57.08 28.58
CA GLN A 115 -32.38 -55.99 29.13
C GLN A 115 -32.52 -56.11 30.65
N ILE A 116 -32.18 -55.04 31.38
CA ILE A 116 -32.57 -54.87 32.79
C ILE A 116 -33.97 -54.26 32.77
N LEU A 117 -35.00 -55.09 32.80
CA LEU A 117 -36.37 -54.60 32.83
C LEU A 117 -36.99 -54.68 34.23
N GLN A 118 -37.68 -53.63 34.63
CA GLN A 118 -38.65 -53.65 35.74
C GLN A 118 -39.99 -54.29 35.33
N GLU A 119 -40.19 -54.64 34.04
CA GLU A 119 -41.39 -55.31 33.50
C GLU A 119 -41.02 -56.38 32.44
N LEU A 120 -41.68 -57.52 32.43
CA LEU A 120 -41.36 -58.66 31.54
C LEU A 120 -41.58 -58.31 30.05
N ASP A 121 -40.54 -58.26 29.23
CA ASP A 121 -40.66 -58.15 27.76
C ASP A 121 -41.18 -59.48 27.18
N LEU A 122 -42.44 -59.44 26.70
CA LEU A 122 -43.21 -60.52 26.08
C LEU A 122 -43.33 -60.30 24.55
N SER A 123 -42.41 -59.58 23.91
CA SER A 123 -42.48 -59.24 22.48
C SER A 123 -42.17 -60.39 21.50
N ALA A 124 -41.93 -61.61 21.98
CA ALA A 124 -41.76 -62.80 21.14
C ALA A 124 -43.10 -63.23 20.51
N ASP A 125 -43.10 -63.53 19.21
CA ASP A 125 -44.29 -64.01 18.49
C ASP A 125 -44.69 -65.43 18.95
N GLU A 126 -43.70 -66.25 19.29
CA GLU A 126 -43.90 -67.55 19.94
C GLU A 126 -42.96 -67.69 21.14
N ARG A 127 -43.49 -68.15 22.27
CA ARG A 127 -42.73 -68.46 23.49
C ARG A 127 -43.18 -69.79 24.08
N VAL A 128 -42.26 -70.73 24.25
CA VAL A 128 -42.50 -72.01 24.92
C VAL A 128 -41.40 -72.32 25.93
N THR A 129 -41.76 -72.91 27.07
CA THR A 129 -40.82 -73.22 28.16
C THR A 129 -40.64 -74.72 28.34
N THR A 130 -39.44 -75.14 28.68
CA THR A 130 -39.19 -76.52 29.14
C THR A 130 -39.71 -76.72 30.57
N PRO A 131 -39.85 -77.98 31.02
CA PRO A 131 -40.01 -78.29 32.44
C PRO A 131 -38.85 -77.74 33.28
N ASN A 132 -39.12 -77.54 34.57
CA ASN A 132 -38.12 -77.07 35.52
C ASN A 132 -37.05 -78.13 35.80
N PHE A 133 -35.80 -77.72 35.94
CA PHE A 133 -34.71 -78.50 36.52
C PHE A 133 -34.14 -77.80 37.76
N THR A 134 -33.36 -78.55 38.55
CA THR A 134 -32.79 -78.03 39.80
C THR A 134 -31.29 -77.79 39.65
N ILE A 135 -30.83 -76.63 40.13
CA ILE A 135 -29.42 -76.36 40.36
C ILE A 135 -29.21 -76.19 41.87
N ASN A 136 -28.28 -76.93 42.45
CA ASN A 136 -27.88 -76.77 43.84
C ASN A 136 -26.52 -76.06 43.89
N VAL A 137 -26.53 -74.80 44.30
CA VAL A 137 -25.33 -73.97 44.45
C VAL A 137 -24.86 -74.04 45.90
N ALA A 138 -23.83 -74.84 46.15
CA ALA A 138 -23.20 -74.96 47.46
C ALA A 138 -22.19 -73.82 47.72
N GLU A 139 -21.95 -73.54 49.01
CA GLU A 139 -20.88 -72.64 49.43
C GLU A 139 -19.51 -73.18 49.02
N ASP A 140 -18.56 -72.26 48.86
CA ASP A 140 -17.15 -72.57 48.71
C ASP A 140 -16.38 -72.21 49.98
N ALA A 141 -15.24 -72.84 50.21
CA ALA A 141 -14.45 -72.71 51.43
C ALA A 141 -13.93 -71.29 51.73
N THR A 142 -14.08 -70.36 50.79
CA THR A 142 -13.54 -68.99 50.82
C THR A 142 -14.57 -67.91 51.16
N GLN A 143 -15.88 -68.21 51.10
CA GLN A 143 -16.93 -67.18 51.15
C GLN A 143 -17.31 -66.65 52.54
N GLY A 144 -16.68 -67.13 53.60
CA GLY A 144 -16.85 -66.59 54.96
C GLY A 144 -16.02 -65.33 55.28
N ASN A 145 -15.18 -64.82 54.36
CA ASN A 145 -14.16 -63.81 54.66
C ASN A 145 -14.14 -62.54 53.77
N ILE A 146 -15.07 -62.37 52.82
CA ILE A 146 -15.06 -61.21 51.91
C ILE A 146 -16.29 -60.34 52.19
N GLN A 147 -16.10 -59.19 52.83
CA GLN A 147 -17.12 -58.14 52.92
C GLN A 147 -17.43 -57.63 51.50
N LEU A 148 -18.69 -57.69 51.08
CA LEU A 148 -19.15 -56.92 49.92
C LEU A 148 -19.07 -55.43 50.31
N GLU A 149 -18.28 -54.64 49.59
CA GLU A 149 -18.33 -53.18 49.72
C GLU A 149 -19.68 -52.65 49.20
N ASP A 150 -20.23 -51.69 49.93
CA ASP A 150 -21.59 -51.20 49.78
C ASP A 150 -21.68 -50.15 48.66
N PHE A 151 -22.30 -50.51 47.54
CA PHE A 151 -22.41 -49.72 46.30
C PHE A 151 -23.05 -48.32 46.49
N ILE A 152 -23.69 -48.08 47.63
CA ILE A 152 -24.35 -46.80 47.97
C ILE A 152 -23.30 -45.69 48.19
N SER A 153 -22.13 -45.99 48.78
CA SER A 153 -21.08 -44.99 49.02
C SER A 153 -20.43 -44.46 47.74
N ASP A 154 -20.36 -45.26 46.69
CA ASP A 154 -19.72 -44.86 45.42
C ASP A 154 -20.65 -44.01 44.56
N ILE A 155 -21.96 -44.21 44.65
CA ILE A 155 -22.96 -43.37 43.99
C ILE A 155 -22.94 -41.95 44.60
N ASP A 156 -22.84 -41.82 45.91
CA ASP A 156 -22.75 -40.50 46.57
C ASP A 156 -21.46 -39.76 46.20
N ARG A 157 -20.33 -40.48 46.09
CA ARG A 157 -19.07 -39.90 45.58
C ARG A 157 -19.20 -39.44 44.13
N LEU A 158 -19.82 -40.24 43.27
CA LEU A 158 -20.06 -39.89 41.88
C LEU A 158 -20.95 -38.66 41.74
N ASN A 159 -22.04 -38.59 42.50
CA ASN A 159 -22.95 -37.44 42.50
C ASN A 159 -22.24 -36.15 42.92
N ASN A 160 -21.38 -36.22 43.95
CA ASN A 160 -20.59 -35.06 44.37
C ASN A 160 -19.57 -34.63 43.30
N PHE A 161 -18.86 -35.59 42.69
CA PHE A 161 -17.93 -35.30 41.59
C PHE A 161 -18.62 -34.62 40.40
N ILE A 162 -19.81 -35.11 40.01
CA ILE A 162 -20.60 -34.50 38.93
C ILE A 162 -20.99 -33.06 39.30
N ARG A 163 -21.45 -32.82 40.53
CA ARG A 163 -21.84 -31.48 40.98
C ARG A 163 -20.66 -30.50 40.96
N GLU A 164 -19.50 -30.91 41.48
CA GLU A 164 -18.29 -30.08 41.48
C GLU A 164 -17.82 -29.81 40.04
N SER A 165 -17.71 -30.85 39.21
CA SER A 165 -17.30 -30.71 37.81
C SER A 165 -18.24 -29.81 37.00
N THR A 166 -19.56 -29.90 37.22
CA THR A 166 -20.54 -29.04 36.55
C THR A 166 -20.46 -27.58 37.01
N ALA A 167 -20.15 -27.33 38.29
CA ALA A 167 -19.97 -25.99 38.83
C ALA A 167 -18.73 -25.31 38.22
N GLU A 168 -17.60 -26.01 38.15
CA GLU A 168 -16.37 -25.51 37.50
C GLU A 168 -16.58 -25.21 36.01
N ALA A 169 -17.30 -26.08 35.30
CA ALA A 169 -17.64 -25.88 33.89
C ALA A 169 -18.52 -24.63 33.68
N MET A 170 -19.51 -24.41 34.56
CA MET A 170 -20.36 -23.22 34.52
C MET A 170 -19.59 -21.93 34.79
N GLU A 171 -18.66 -21.94 35.75
CA GLU A 171 -17.81 -20.78 36.04
C GLU A 171 -16.94 -20.42 34.83
N THR A 172 -16.27 -21.42 34.25
CA THR A 172 -15.44 -21.25 33.04
C THR A 172 -16.26 -20.69 31.87
N LEU A 173 -17.47 -21.22 31.66
CA LEU A 173 -18.36 -20.77 30.60
C LEU A 173 -18.78 -19.30 30.80
N ASN A 174 -19.11 -18.91 32.04
CA ASN A 174 -19.49 -17.53 32.35
C ASN A 174 -18.33 -16.55 32.11
N THR A 175 -17.09 -16.93 32.44
CA THR A 175 -15.91 -16.12 32.13
C THR A 175 -15.73 -15.94 30.62
N ALA A 176 -15.88 -17.02 29.84
CA ALA A 176 -15.76 -16.96 28.38
C ALA A 176 -16.84 -16.06 27.74
N ILE A 177 -18.08 -16.13 28.22
CA ILE A 177 -19.17 -15.25 27.76
C ILE A 177 -18.86 -13.78 28.07
N ALA A 178 -18.34 -13.48 29.26
CA ALA A 178 -17.95 -12.11 29.61
C ALA A 178 -16.88 -11.55 28.67
N GLN A 179 -15.82 -12.31 28.40
CA GLN A 179 -14.75 -11.93 27.48
C GLN A 179 -15.23 -11.74 26.03
N LEU A 180 -16.15 -12.58 25.56
CA LEU A 180 -16.75 -12.46 24.24
C LEU A 180 -17.58 -11.18 24.11
N ASN A 181 -18.35 -10.85 25.16
CA ASN A 181 -19.15 -9.62 25.19
C ASN A 181 -18.26 -8.37 25.14
N GLU A 182 -17.17 -8.33 25.93
CA GLU A 182 -16.20 -7.22 25.89
C GLU A 182 -15.57 -7.08 24.50
N SER A 183 -15.10 -8.18 23.91
CA SER A 183 -14.51 -8.19 22.56
C SER A 183 -15.47 -7.66 21.50
N THR A 184 -16.76 -8.03 21.61
CA THR A 184 -17.82 -7.56 20.70
C THR A 184 -18.05 -6.05 20.84
N VAL A 185 -18.04 -5.52 22.07
CA VAL A 185 -18.14 -4.07 22.31
C VAL A 185 -16.96 -3.34 21.69
N THR A 186 -15.72 -3.82 21.90
CA THR A 186 -14.52 -3.20 21.31
C THR A 186 -14.56 -3.23 19.79
N ALA A 187 -14.97 -4.34 19.17
CA ALA A 187 -15.10 -4.44 17.72
C ALA A 187 -16.11 -3.44 17.16
N ASN A 188 -17.27 -3.31 17.81
CA ASN A 188 -18.30 -2.33 17.40
C ASN A 188 -17.81 -0.88 17.53
N GLN A 189 -17.06 -0.56 18.58
CA GLN A 189 -16.43 0.75 18.75
C GLN A 189 -15.41 1.05 17.64
N LEU A 190 -14.56 0.08 17.29
CA LEU A 190 -13.60 0.23 16.19
C LEU A 190 -14.30 0.45 14.84
N ILE A 191 -15.37 -0.32 14.56
CA ILE A 191 -16.17 -0.14 13.34
C ILE A 191 -16.79 1.25 13.29
N GLN A 192 -17.33 1.74 14.41
CA GLN A 192 -17.86 3.11 14.48
C GLN A 192 -16.79 4.17 14.27
N LEU A 193 -15.61 4.02 14.88
CA LEU A 193 -14.49 4.95 14.69
C LEU A 193 -14.03 4.99 13.22
N ILE A 194 -13.94 3.84 12.55
CA ILE A 194 -13.60 3.77 11.12
C ILE A 194 -14.64 4.49 10.26
N ASN A 195 -15.93 4.23 10.53
CA ASN A 195 -17.02 4.86 9.78
C ASN A 195 -17.11 6.37 10.04
N THR A 196 -16.85 6.81 11.28
CA THR A 196 -16.90 8.23 11.68
C THR A 196 -15.73 9.02 11.10
N ASN A 197 -14.54 8.43 11.07
CA ASN A 197 -13.32 9.08 10.59
C ASN A 197 -13.21 9.15 9.06
N GLN A 198 -14.21 8.64 8.32
CA GLN A 198 -14.29 8.73 6.85
C GLN A 198 -12.98 8.33 6.15
N LEU A 199 -12.31 7.31 6.67
CA LEU A 199 -11.01 6.88 6.17
C LEU A 199 -11.15 6.34 4.73
N LEU A 200 -10.21 6.71 3.85
CA LEU A 200 -10.10 6.13 2.53
C LEU A 200 -9.75 4.64 2.64
N LYS A 201 -10.48 3.79 1.91
CA LYS A 201 -10.25 2.34 1.93
C LYS A 201 -8.98 2.02 1.14
N LEU A 202 -8.10 1.22 1.74
CA LEU A 202 -6.94 0.63 1.09
C LEU A 202 -7.27 -0.81 0.68
N THR A 203 -7.10 -1.14 -0.60
CA THR A 203 -7.15 -2.54 -1.08
C THR A 203 -5.82 -2.83 -1.74
N GLY A 204 -4.99 -3.65 -1.07
CA GLY A 204 -3.58 -3.76 -1.40
C GLY A 204 -2.86 -2.42 -1.26
N GLY A 205 -2.20 -1.95 -2.31
CA GLY A 205 -1.55 -0.64 -2.38
C GLY A 205 -2.40 0.48 -2.99
N THR A 206 -3.69 0.23 -3.28
CA THR A 206 -4.57 1.19 -3.96
C THR A 206 -5.55 1.81 -2.97
N MET A 207 -5.62 3.14 -2.94
CA MET A 207 -6.70 3.87 -2.26
C MET A 207 -7.91 3.98 -3.18
N ILE A 208 -9.09 3.57 -2.69
CA ILE A 208 -10.35 3.60 -3.44
C ILE A 208 -11.32 4.55 -2.75
N GLY A 209 -11.86 5.51 -3.51
CA GLY A 209 -12.80 6.52 -3.03
C GLY A 209 -12.41 7.94 -3.41
N SER A 210 -13.19 8.93 -2.97
CA SER A 210 -12.92 10.35 -3.19
C SER A 210 -12.03 10.91 -2.08
N LEU A 211 -10.88 11.48 -2.43
CA LEU A 211 -10.06 12.29 -1.52
C LEU A 211 -10.45 13.76 -1.70
N GLY A 212 -11.17 14.32 -0.72
CA GLY A 212 -11.55 15.74 -0.70
C GLY A 212 -10.58 16.56 0.14
N PHE A 213 -10.15 17.71 -0.39
CA PHE A 213 -9.42 18.72 0.38
C PHE A 213 -10.35 19.91 0.62
N ASP A 214 -10.73 20.15 1.88
CA ASP A 214 -11.57 21.30 2.24
C ASP A 214 -10.74 22.59 2.18
N VAL A 215 -10.87 23.34 1.09
CA VAL A 215 -10.15 24.61 0.88
C VAL A 215 -10.77 25.79 1.66
N SER A 216 -11.90 25.59 2.35
CA SER A 216 -12.53 26.63 3.18
C SER A 216 -11.85 26.83 4.53
N LYS A 217 -10.98 25.89 4.94
CA LYS A 217 -10.14 25.99 6.14
C LYS A 217 -8.67 26.25 5.75
N PRO A 218 -7.98 27.22 6.39
CA PRO A 218 -6.62 27.59 6.00
C PRO A 218 -5.54 26.55 6.33
N SER A 219 -5.82 25.52 7.15
CA SER A 219 -4.83 24.50 7.55
C SER A 219 -4.95 23.14 6.83
N SER A 220 -5.87 23.00 5.87
CA SER A 220 -6.17 21.73 5.18
C SER A 220 -5.47 21.57 3.83
N VAL A 221 -4.51 22.44 3.52
CA VAL A 221 -3.72 22.34 2.29
C VAL A 221 -2.67 21.24 2.40
N PRO A 222 -2.47 20.42 1.36
CA PRO A 222 -1.37 19.48 1.31
C PRO A 222 -0.03 20.23 1.35
N VAL A 223 0.85 19.83 2.29
CA VAL A 223 2.18 20.43 2.46
C VAL A 223 3.24 19.38 2.15
N PHE A 224 4.28 19.80 1.41
CA PHE A 224 5.54 19.05 1.35
C PHE A 224 6.40 19.45 2.55
N ASP A 225 6.53 18.57 3.53
CA ASP A 225 7.38 18.80 4.71
C ASP A 225 8.86 18.66 4.35
N LEU A 226 9.61 19.74 4.56
CA LEU A 226 11.05 19.85 4.30
C LEU A 226 11.88 19.93 5.60
N SER A 227 11.26 19.78 6.78
CA SER A 227 11.93 19.89 8.09
C SER A 227 13.15 18.97 8.23
N ASN A 228 13.10 17.78 7.61
CA ASN A 228 14.18 16.79 7.62
C ASN A 228 15.18 16.91 6.45
N THR A 229 15.18 18.02 5.70
CA THR A 229 16.18 18.27 4.65
C THR A 229 17.37 19.05 5.19
N THR A 230 18.60 18.63 4.85
CA THR A 230 19.81 19.39 5.22
C THR A 230 20.01 20.56 4.28
N SER A 231 20.71 21.63 4.71
CA SER A 231 20.91 22.85 3.92
C SER A 231 21.53 22.65 2.53
N THR A 232 22.24 21.54 2.31
CA THR A 232 22.90 21.19 1.03
C THR A 232 22.19 20.09 0.24
N GLN A 233 21.10 19.53 0.77
CA GLN A 233 20.41 18.43 0.12
C GLN A 233 19.54 18.94 -1.04
N SER A 234 19.84 18.49 -2.26
CA SER A 234 18.95 18.68 -3.40
C SER A 234 17.79 17.66 -3.35
N TRP A 235 16.61 18.10 -3.74
CA TRP A 235 15.41 17.26 -3.73
C TRP A 235 14.41 17.65 -4.81
N ALA A 236 13.57 16.67 -5.17
CA ALA A 236 12.44 16.80 -6.07
C ALA A 236 11.25 16.03 -5.48
N ARG A 237 10.06 16.62 -5.41
CA ARG A 237 8.84 16.04 -4.82
C ARG A 237 7.63 16.38 -5.70
N GLY A 238 6.81 15.38 -5.97
CA GLY A 238 5.66 15.57 -6.85
C GLY A 238 4.80 14.32 -6.95
N ILE A 239 3.74 14.46 -7.74
CA ILE A 239 2.83 13.38 -8.10
C ILE A 239 3.16 12.99 -9.54
N GLY A 240 3.40 11.70 -9.75
CA GLY A 240 3.94 11.25 -11.02
C GLY A 240 3.94 9.75 -11.18
N TYR A 241 4.27 9.33 -12.40
CA TYR A 241 4.42 7.94 -12.77
C TYR A 241 5.89 7.53 -12.61
N ARG A 242 6.10 6.37 -11.97
CA ARG A 242 7.40 5.73 -11.83
C ARG A 242 7.40 4.41 -12.57
N LEU A 243 8.50 4.12 -13.26
CA LEU A 243 8.66 2.90 -14.03
C LEU A 243 9.75 2.01 -13.40
N GLY A 244 9.41 0.74 -13.15
CA GLY A 244 10.34 -0.30 -12.67
C GLY A 244 10.67 -0.27 -11.18
N THR A 245 11.35 -1.32 -10.72
CA THR A 245 11.71 -1.57 -9.31
C THR A 245 12.69 -0.54 -8.74
N ALA A 246 13.45 0.14 -9.60
CA ALA A 246 14.39 1.21 -9.22
C ALA A 246 13.70 2.58 -9.02
N GLY A 247 12.39 2.70 -9.29
CA GLY A 247 11.64 3.92 -8.98
C GLY A 247 11.99 5.13 -9.85
N ASN A 248 12.47 4.91 -11.08
CA ASN A 248 12.75 5.99 -12.03
C ASN A 248 11.47 6.77 -12.31
N ARG A 249 11.48 8.07 -11.96
CA ARG A 249 10.39 8.99 -12.28
C ARG A 249 10.45 9.29 -13.78
N VAL A 250 9.38 8.98 -14.50
CA VAL A 250 9.29 9.13 -15.97
C VAL A 250 8.32 10.22 -16.40
N ALA A 251 7.39 10.61 -15.52
CA ALA A 251 6.55 11.78 -15.67
C ALA A 251 6.18 12.29 -14.29
N GLU A 252 6.31 13.58 -14.03
CA GLU A 252 6.02 14.14 -12.71
C GLU A 252 5.58 15.61 -12.80
N PHE A 253 4.53 15.95 -12.05
CA PHE A 253 4.22 17.32 -11.68
C PHE A 253 4.67 17.54 -10.23
N GLY A 254 5.55 18.52 -10.01
CA GLY A 254 6.18 18.67 -8.70
C GLY A 254 6.92 19.97 -8.49
N ILE A 255 7.65 20.00 -7.39
CA ILE A 255 8.53 21.07 -6.96
C ILE A 255 9.94 20.51 -6.67
N SER A 256 10.98 21.31 -6.91
CA SER A 256 12.35 20.94 -6.55
C SER A 256 13.06 22.07 -5.82
N GLY A 257 14.12 21.73 -5.11
CA GLY A 257 14.81 22.67 -4.24
C GLY A 257 16.15 22.18 -3.71
N LEU A 258 16.70 23.02 -2.85
CA LEU A 258 17.95 22.81 -2.12
C LEU A 258 17.72 23.21 -0.66
N GLY A 259 18.00 22.29 0.26
CA GLY A 259 17.66 22.47 1.67
C GLY A 259 16.19 22.78 1.90
N GLN A 260 15.90 23.72 2.79
CA GLN A 260 14.52 24.05 3.16
C GLN A 260 13.86 25.05 2.18
N GLU A 261 14.46 25.30 1.02
CA GLU A 261 13.95 26.25 0.02
C GLU A 261 13.49 25.55 -1.26
N ALA A 262 12.25 25.81 -1.67
CA ALA A 262 11.76 25.46 -2.99
C ALA A 262 12.36 26.42 -4.04
N LYS A 263 13.05 25.84 -5.03
CA LYS A 263 13.72 26.56 -6.12
C LYS A 263 12.93 26.52 -7.42
N SER A 264 11.99 25.60 -7.58
CA SER A 264 11.14 25.55 -8.76
C SER A 264 9.84 24.77 -8.59
N ILE A 265 8.91 25.02 -9.51
CA ILE A 265 7.80 24.14 -9.85
C ILE A 265 8.02 23.62 -11.28
N TYR A 266 7.70 22.36 -11.53
CA TYR A 266 7.91 21.74 -12.83
C TYR A 266 6.80 20.76 -13.21
N PHE A 267 6.66 20.57 -14.52
CA PHE A 267 5.96 19.46 -15.13
C PHE A 267 6.87 18.83 -16.19
N GLY A 268 7.38 17.63 -15.91
CA GLY A 268 8.44 17.02 -16.72
C GLY A 268 8.19 15.58 -17.10
N PHE A 269 8.93 15.14 -18.11
CA PHE A 269 8.87 13.80 -18.69
C PHE A 269 10.28 13.25 -18.94
N GLY A 270 10.43 11.93 -19.02
CA GLY A 270 11.71 11.27 -19.27
C GLY A 270 12.56 11.08 -18.00
N VAL A 271 13.85 10.80 -18.17
CA VAL A 271 14.78 10.61 -17.06
C VAL A 271 15.02 11.97 -16.38
N SER A 272 14.86 12.04 -15.06
CA SER A 272 15.03 13.28 -14.28
C SER A 272 14.07 14.41 -14.70
N PRO A 273 12.75 14.23 -14.56
CA PRO A 273 11.73 15.21 -14.96
C PRO A 273 11.78 16.53 -14.18
N TRP A 274 12.52 16.59 -13.07
CA TRP A 274 12.74 17.83 -12.30
C TRP A 274 13.82 18.75 -12.90
N LEU A 275 14.54 18.31 -13.93
CA LEU A 275 15.54 19.15 -14.61
C LEU A 275 14.87 20.04 -15.65
N LYS A 276 15.39 21.26 -15.79
CA LYS A 276 14.93 22.27 -16.75
C LYS A 276 14.94 21.78 -18.20
N ASP A 277 15.88 20.90 -18.56
CA ASP A 277 15.99 20.28 -19.89
C ASP A 277 14.80 19.36 -20.24
N ASN A 278 14.13 18.81 -19.23
CA ASN A 278 13.13 17.75 -19.39
C ASN A 278 11.71 18.20 -19.00
N SER A 279 11.50 19.49 -18.77
CA SER A 279 10.25 19.99 -18.18
C SER A 279 9.81 21.36 -18.68
N PHE A 280 8.52 21.63 -18.48
CA PHE A 280 8.07 22.98 -18.18
C PHE A 280 8.52 23.32 -16.76
N PHE A 281 9.34 24.36 -16.60
CA PHE A 281 10.04 24.66 -15.35
C PHE A 281 9.90 26.14 -15.02
N VAL A 282 9.44 26.48 -13.82
CA VAL A 282 9.41 27.86 -13.34
C VAL A 282 10.39 28.00 -12.19
N GLU A 283 11.37 28.88 -12.36
CA GLU A 283 12.43 29.10 -11.38
C GLU A 283 12.04 30.18 -10.38
N SER A 284 12.21 29.91 -9.08
CA SER A 284 11.80 30.84 -8.03
C SER A 284 12.77 32.01 -7.86
N GLU A 285 14.03 31.87 -8.24
CA GLU A 285 15.04 32.92 -8.12
C GLU A 285 14.85 34.01 -9.19
N THR A 286 14.81 33.61 -10.45
CA THR A 286 14.66 34.55 -11.57
C THR A 286 13.20 34.86 -11.93
N LYS A 287 12.24 34.10 -11.38
CA LYS A 287 10.81 34.14 -11.73
C LYS A 287 10.53 33.84 -13.21
N LYS A 288 11.47 33.19 -13.90
CA LYS A 288 11.35 32.85 -15.32
C LYS A 288 10.74 31.46 -15.50
N ALA A 289 9.94 31.32 -16.53
CA ALA A 289 9.44 30.04 -17.01
C ALA A 289 10.30 29.53 -18.16
N PHE A 290 10.42 28.21 -18.29
CA PHE A 290 11.19 27.53 -19.32
C PHE A 290 10.40 26.35 -19.86
N ILE A 291 10.52 26.07 -21.15
CA ILE A 291 10.09 24.82 -21.78
C ILE A 291 11.34 24.16 -22.34
N PHE A 292 11.74 23.02 -21.80
CA PHE A 292 12.92 22.26 -22.25
C PHE A 292 14.17 23.15 -22.34
N ASN A 293 14.45 23.87 -21.25
CA ASN A 293 15.58 24.80 -21.12
C ASN A 293 15.59 25.98 -22.11
N LYS A 294 14.44 26.28 -22.71
CA LYS A 294 14.21 27.53 -23.45
C LYS A 294 13.37 28.47 -22.59
N GLU A 295 13.93 29.63 -22.26
CA GLU A 295 13.22 30.69 -21.52
C GLU A 295 11.97 31.12 -22.29
N LEU A 296 10.83 31.18 -21.61
CA LEU A 296 9.61 31.77 -22.14
C LEU A 296 9.69 33.28 -21.98
N GLU A 297 9.67 33.97 -23.11
CA GLU A 297 9.65 35.42 -23.16
C GLU A 297 8.23 35.97 -23.01
N THR A 298 8.10 37.12 -22.36
CA THR A 298 6.83 37.84 -22.23
C THR A 298 6.70 38.91 -23.32
N THR A 299 5.48 39.27 -23.72
CA THR A 299 5.27 40.38 -24.66
C THR A 299 5.88 41.69 -24.15
N ALA A 300 5.79 41.96 -22.85
CA ALA A 300 6.39 43.14 -22.22
C ALA A 300 7.93 43.10 -22.28
N GLY A 301 8.55 41.96 -21.96
CA GLY A 301 10.00 41.77 -22.05
C GLY A 301 10.52 41.91 -23.50
N ALA A 302 9.80 41.33 -24.46
CA ALA A 302 10.09 41.50 -25.88
C ALA A 302 9.98 42.96 -26.32
N GLN A 303 8.96 43.69 -25.86
CA GLN A 303 8.78 45.10 -26.18
C GLN A 303 9.91 45.97 -25.60
N VAL A 304 10.33 45.73 -24.35
CA VAL A 304 11.47 46.44 -23.74
C VAL A 304 12.74 46.23 -24.56
N LYS A 305 13.01 44.99 -25.02
CA LYS A 305 14.15 44.69 -25.90
C LYS A 305 14.04 45.41 -27.25
N ALA A 306 12.85 45.45 -27.84
CA ALA A 306 12.60 46.15 -29.09
C ALA A 306 12.76 47.68 -28.95
N ASP A 307 12.27 48.27 -27.86
CA ASP A 307 12.38 49.70 -27.56
C ASP A 307 13.84 50.10 -27.27
N ALA A 308 14.59 49.23 -26.58
CA ALA A 308 16.02 49.43 -26.37
C ALA A 308 16.78 49.42 -27.71
N ALA A 309 16.49 48.45 -28.59
CA ALA A 309 17.10 48.39 -29.92
C ALA A 309 16.73 49.61 -30.78
N LYS A 310 15.46 50.04 -30.75
CA LYS A 310 14.98 51.25 -31.43
C LYS A 310 15.69 52.50 -30.93
N THR A 311 15.79 52.67 -29.61
CA THR A 311 16.46 53.82 -28.98
C THR A 311 17.94 53.86 -29.36
N ALA A 312 18.62 52.71 -29.32
CA ALA A 312 20.01 52.60 -29.75
C ALA A 312 20.19 52.95 -31.24
N ALA A 313 19.28 52.51 -32.10
CA ALA A 313 19.31 52.84 -33.53
C ALA A 313 19.10 54.35 -33.78
N ILE A 314 18.13 54.98 -33.09
CA ILE A 314 17.88 56.42 -33.18
C ILE A 314 19.14 57.19 -32.74
N ALA A 315 19.69 56.87 -31.56
CA ALA A 315 20.88 57.53 -31.04
C ALA A 315 22.09 57.40 -31.99
N TYR A 316 22.27 56.23 -32.61
CA TYR A 316 23.33 56.02 -33.59
C TYR A 316 23.15 56.92 -34.82
N VAL A 317 21.93 57.02 -35.36
CA VAL A 317 21.63 57.85 -36.53
C VAL A 317 21.78 59.33 -36.20
N ASP A 318 21.19 59.81 -35.11
CA ASP A 318 21.24 61.22 -34.71
C ASP A 318 22.69 61.70 -34.50
N ALA A 319 23.54 60.85 -33.91
CA ALA A 319 24.96 61.15 -33.75
C ALA A 319 25.68 61.36 -35.10
N LYS A 320 25.26 60.69 -36.18
CA LYS A 320 25.87 60.85 -37.51
C LYS A 320 25.44 62.13 -38.23
N PHE A 321 24.35 62.75 -37.81
CA PHE A 321 23.80 63.96 -38.44
C PHE A 321 23.77 65.19 -37.52
N SER A 322 24.38 65.09 -36.33
CA SER A 322 24.49 66.22 -35.40
C SER A 322 25.16 67.43 -36.06
N ASP A 323 24.47 68.56 -36.12
CA ASP A 323 24.96 69.85 -36.63
C ASP A 323 25.28 70.76 -35.44
N SER A 324 26.53 71.22 -35.33
CA SER A 324 26.94 72.18 -34.29
C SER A 324 26.28 73.56 -34.44
N GLY A 325 25.62 73.83 -35.57
CA GLY A 325 25.30 75.17 -36.01
C GLY A 325 26.55 75.94 -36.44
N TRP A 326 26.35 77.11 -37.06
CA TRP A 326 27.45 77.99 -37.45
C TRP A 326 28.01 78.73 -36.22
N LEU A 327 29.28 78.50 -35.95
CA LEU A 327 30.08 79.12 -34.90
C LEU A 327 31.07 80.11 -35.52
N ASP A 328 31.42 81.16 -34.78
CA ASP A 328 32.34 82.18 -35.25
C ASP A 328 33.79 81.69 -35.27
N LEU A 329 34.49 81.89 -36.40
CA LEU A 329 35.87 81.46 -36.53
C LEU A 329 36.81 82.38 -35.72
N PRO A 330 37.62 81.85 -34.77
CA PRO A 330 38.51 82.68 -33.97
C PRO A 330 39.66 83.22 -34.84
N LEU A 331 39.68 84.52 -35.12
CA LEU A 331 40.70 85.12 -35.98
C LEU A 331 41.90 85.59 -35.15
N LYS A 332 43.11 85.35 -35.67
CA LYS A 332 44.37 85.84 -35.11
C LYS A 332 44.63 87.30 -35.51
N THR A 333 45.53 87.96 -34.80
CA THR A 333 45.97 89.33 -35.10
C THR A 333 46.38 89.49 -36.58
N ASN A 334 46.08 90.65 -37.16
CA ASN A 334 46.25 91.00 -38.59
C ASN A 334 45.24 90.35 -39.57
N TYR A 335 44.26 89.61 -39.02
CA TYR A 335 43.12 89.10 -39.77
C TYR A 335 41.81 89.62 -39.17
N SER A 336 40.83 89.89 -40.02
CA SER A 336 39.52 90.37 -39.60
C SER A 336 38.40 89.81 -40.49
N ALA A 337 37.16 89.95 -40.03
CA ALA A 337 36.00 89.58 -40.81
C ALA A 337 35.73 90.66 -41.88
N GLY A 338 35.43 90.22 -43.10
CA GLY A 338 34.89 91.09 -44.14
C GLY A 338 33.38 91.26 -44.04
N THR A 339 32.73 91.52 -45.18
CA THR A 339 31.27 91.65 -45.27
C THR A 339 30.51 90.37 -44.91
N ALA A 340 31.12 89.20 -45.12
CA ALA A 340 30.63 87.91 -44.64
C ALA A 340 31.52 87.42 -43.50
N LYS A 341 30.94 87.20 -42.32
CA LYS A 341 31.70 86.78 -41.13
C LYS A 341 32.28 85.37 -41.32
N PRO A 342 33.59 85.16 -41.11
CA PRO A 342 34.18 83.84 -41.09
C PRO A 342 33.59 82.95 -40.00
N GLN A 343 33.10 81.77 -40.39
CA GLN A 343 32.41 80.84 -39.52
C GLN A 343 32.75 79.39 -39.86
N TYR A 344 32.55 78.49 -38.88
CA TYR A 344 32.69 77.06 -39.05
C TYR A 344 31.50 76.32 -38.45
N ARG A 345 31.21 75.13 -38.95
CA ARG A 345 30.28 74.18 -38.32
C ARG A 345 30.73 72.76 -38.55
N LYS A 346 30.23 71.83 -37.75
CA LYS A 346 30.43 70.40 -37.92
C LYS A 346 29.09 69.72 -38.11
N ILE A 347 28.93 68.96 -39.18
CA ILE A 347 27.78 68.07 -39.41
C ILE A 347 28.31 66.64 -39.45
N GLY A 348 27.92 65.82 -38.48
CA GLY A 348 28.51 64.49 -38.31
C GLY A 348 30.03 64.60 -38.14
N ASN A 349 30.79 64.03 -39.07
CA ASN A 349 32.26 64.05 -39.07
C ASN A 349 32.87 65.11 -40.00
N VAL A 350 32.07 65.92 -40.68
CA VAL A 350 32.57 66.90 -41.66
C VAL A 350 32.51 68.30 -41.06
N VAL A 351 33.64 69.00 -41.06
CA VAL A 351 33.71 70.43 -40.73
C VAL A 351 33.62 71.23 -42.02
N TYR A 352 32.79 72.26 -42.01
CA TYR A 352 32.61 73.22 -43.09
C TYR A 352 33.05 74.59 -42.63
N ILE A 353 33.78 75.32 -43.47
CA ILE A 353 34.18 76.71 -43.24
C ILE A 353 33.52 77.60 -44.30
N ARG A 354 33.18 78.83 -43.92
CA ARG A 354 32.61 79.84 -44.82
C ARG A 354 33.02 81.25 -44.42
N GLY A 355 32.70 82.22 -45.28
CA GLY A 355 32.81 83.64 -45.00
C GLY A 355 34.03 84.28 -45.66
N LEU A 356 34.22 85.57 -45.38
CA LEU A 356 35.21 86.41 -46.04
C LEU A 356 36.30 86.83 -45.05
N LEU A 357 37.52 86.35 -45.29
CA LEU A 357 38.70 86.68 -44.52
C LEU A 357 39.36 87.93 -45.10
N VAL A 358 39.50 88.97 -44.27
CA VAL A 358 40.26 90.17 -44.59
C VAL A 358 41.62 90.05 -43.91
N ARG A 359 42.66 90.50 -44.60
CA ARG A 359 44.03 90.52 -44.12
C ARG A 359 44.58 91.93 -44.27
N VAL A 360 45.37 92.37 -43.29
CA VAL A 360 46.06 93.66 -43.37
C VAL A 360 47.15 93.59 -44.46
N ALA A 361 47.11 94.50 -45.43
CA ALA A 361 48.06 94.56 -46.54
C ALA A 361 49.51 94.65 -46.04
N GLY A 362 50.45 93.97 -46.72
CA GLY A 362 51.87 93.94 -46.33
C GLY A 362 52.21 93.05 -45.12
N THR A 363 51.25 92.33 -44.55
CA THR A 363 51.53 91.29 -43.52
C THR A 363 52.26 90.10 -44.19
N ALA A 364 52.94 89.23 -43.43
CA ALA A 364 53.41 87.95 -43.96
C ALA A 364 52.26 86.93 -44.09
N ALA A 365 52.40 85.95 -44.99
CA ALA A 365 51.50 84.79 -45.03
C ALA A 365 51.63 83.99 -43.72
N GLY A 366 50.54 83.41 -43.20
CA GLY A 366 50.58 82.73 -41.91
C GLY A 366 49.22 82.26 -41.38
N ALA A 367 49.25 81.66 -40.20
CA ALA A 367 48.04 81.17 -39.53
C ALA A 367 47.10 82.35 -39.21
N PHE A 368 45.85 82.26 -39.70
CA PHE A 368 44.81 83.26 -39.47
C PHE A 368 43.77 82.80 -38.44
N SER A 369 43.70 81.51 -38.15
CA SER A 369 42.81 80.95 -37.12
C SER A 369 43.41 79.66 -36.53
N THR A 370 42.92 79.27 -35.36
CA THR A 370 43.13 77.93 -34.79
C THR A 370 41.77 77.34 -34.40
N LEU A 371 41.39 76.25 -35.04
CA LEU A 371 40.15 75.54 -34.76
C LEU A 371 40.19 74.87 -33.37
N PRO A 372 39.10 74.93 -32.60
CA PRO A 372 38.99 74.22 -31.32
C PRO A 372 39.12 72.70 -31.49
N VAL A 373 39.56 72.02 -30.41
CA VAL A 373 39.57 70.55 -30.35
C VAL A 373 38.15 70.03 -30.60
N GLY A 374 38.01 69.00 -31.44
CA GLY A 374 36.73 68.47 -31.91
C GLY A 374 36.30 68.98 -33.31
N PHE A 375 36.90 70.07 -33.78
CA PHE A 375 36.70 70.64 -35.14
C PHE A 375 37.97 70.61 -36.00
N ARG A 376 39.03 69.96 -35.52
CA ARG A 376 40.30 69.83 -36.25
C ARG A 376 40.23 68.65 -37.21
N THR A 377 40.97 68.75 -38.31
CA THR A 377 41.10 67.62 -39.23
C THR A 377 41.75 66.42 -38.55
N SER A 378 41.30 65.21 -38.88
CA SER A 378 41.88 63.96 -38.40
C SER A 378 43.11 63.51 -39.20
N THR A 379 43.42 64.17 -40.32
CA THR A 379 44.58 63.83 -41.13
C THR A 379 45.88 64.15 -40.40
N ASN A 380 46.94 63.37 -40.65
CA ASN A 380 48.30 63.67 -40.18
C ASN A 380 49.10 64.57 -41.16
N TYR A 381 48.50 64.93 -42.29
CA TYR A 381 49.03 65.83 -43.30
C TYR A 381 48.18 67.10 -43.41
N VAL A 382 48.71 68.09 -44.13
CA VAL A 382 48.06 69.39 -44.34
C VAL A 382 47.08 69.30 -45.50
N ASN A 383 45.82 69.71 -45.28
CA ASN A 383 44.81 69.78 -46.33
C ASN A 383 44.88 71.14 -47.04
N GLY A 384 45.11 71.12 -48.36
CA GLY A 384 45.23 72.32 -49.18
C GLY A 384 43.97 72.64 -49.96
N TYR A 385 43.49 73.88 -49.85
CA TYR A 385 42.31 74.37 -50.54
C TYR A 385 42.67 75.59 -51.38
N LYS A 386 42.25 75.61 -52.64
CA LYS A 386 42.27 76.80 -53.47
C LYS A 386 40.94 77.52 -53.30
N THR A 387 41.00 78.79 -52.90
CA THR A 387 39.80 79.60 -52.72
C THR A 387 39.86 80.88 -53.54
N ALA A 388 38.70 81.43 -53.87
CA ALA A 388 38.60 82.65 -54.65
C ALA A 388 38.98 83.87 -53.80
N GLN A 389 39.61 84.86 -54.43
CA GLN A 389 39.79 86.19 -53.84
C GLN A 389 38.72 87.15 -54.34
N GLN A 390 38.32 88.10 -53.50
CA GLN A 390 37.47 89.22 -53.90
C GLN A 390 38.30 90.24 -54.68
N SER A 391 38.53 89.95 -55.96
CA SER A 391 39.38 90.71 -56.88
C SER A 391 38.77 90.73 -58.28
N SER A 392 38.98 91.82 -59.02
CA SER A 392 38.65 91.93 -60.45
C SER A 392 39.74 91.38 -61.38
N ALA A 393 40.91 91.02 -60.83
CA ALA A 393 42.00 90.45 -61.62
C ALA A 393 41.75 88.97 -61.98
N VAL A 394 41.94 88.64 -63.26
CA VAL A 394 41.76 87.29 -63.79
C VAL A 394 42.68 86.30 -63.07
N GLY A 395 42.13 85.17 -62.64
CA GLY A 395 42.90 84.09 -61.98
C GLY A 395 43.23 84.33 -60.50
N SER A 396 42.70 85.38 -59.87
CA SER A 396 42.95 85.68 -58.45
C SER A 396 42.47 84.57 -57.53
N SER A 397 43.40 83.89 -56.85
CA SER A 397 43.11 82.83 -55.88
C SER A 397 44.05 82.87 -54.70
N ALA A 398 43.59 82.34 -53.57
CA ALA A 398 44.40 82.07 -52.41
C ALA A 398 44.54 80.56 -52.18
N THR A 399 45.59 80.16 -51.50
CA THR A 399 45.80 78.77 -51.04
C THR A 399 45.73 78.76 -49.53
N ILE A 400 44.75 78.04 -48.99
CA ILE A 400 44.54 77.87 -47.57
C ILE A 400 44.95 76.46 -47.17
N TYR A 401 45.76 76.37 -46.11
CA TYR A 401 46.15 75.13 -45.49
C TYR A 401 45.40 74.93 -44.18
N VAL A 402 44.80 73.76 -44.01
CA VAL A 402 44.23 73.30 -42.73
C VAL A 402 45.18 72.25 -42.16
N LYS A 403 45.75 72.54 -40.99
CA LYS A 403 46.77 71.69 -40.35
C LYS A 403 46.16 70.78 -39.28
N PRO A 404 46.81 69.63 -38.96
CA PRO A 404 46.34 68.71 -37.92
C PRO A 404 46.23 69.35 -36.52
N ASN A 405 47.09 70.34 -36.22
CA ASN A 405 47.04 71.08 -34.95
C ASN A 405 45.85 72.05 -34.85
N GLY A 406 45.04 72.17 -35.91
CA GLY A 406 43.89 73.07 -36.00
C GLY A 406 44.21 74.44 -36.61
N ASP A 407 45.47 74.77 -36.88
CA ASP A 407 45.79 76.04 -37.52
C ASP A 407 45.29 76.06 -38.97
N MET A 408 44.60 77.15 -39.32
CA MET A 408 44.29 77.49 -40.70
C MET A 408 45.22 78.60 -41.15
N GLU A 409 45.92 78.40 -42.26
CA GLU A 409 46.99 79.27 -42.74
C GLU A 409 46.75 79.72 -44.17
N VAL A 410 46.95 81.02 -44.43
CA VAL A 410 47.10 81.52 -45.80
C VAL A 410 48.53 81.21 -46.23
N LEU A 411 48.70 80.32 -47.20
CA LEU A 411 50.02 79.96 -47.73
C LEU A 411 50.45 80.88 -48.86
N ALA A 412 49.55 81.12 -49.80
CA ALA A 412 49.82 81.88 -51.00
C ALA A 412 48.59 82.70 -51.40
N ILE A 413 48.82 83.89 -51.92
CA ILE A 413 47.81 84.85 -52.33
C ILE A 413 48.23 85.48 -53.66
N ALA A 414 47.31 85.59 -54.62
CA ALA A 414 47.64 86.18 -55.93
C ALA A 414 47.59 87.72 -55.88
N VAL A 415 46.66 88.30 -55.10
CA VAL A 415 46.50 89.75 -54.93
C VAL A 415 46.55 90.09 -53.44
N ASP A 416 47.62 90.77 -52.99
CA ASP A 416 47.91 90.99 -51.56
C ASP A 416 46.82 91.78 -50.80
N THR A 417 46.14 92.70 -51.48
CA THR A 417 45.11 93.58 -50.90
C THR A 417 43.71 93.00 -50.92
N SER A 418 43.50 91.82 -51.54
CA SER A 418 42.17 91.26 -51.74
C SER A 418 41.79 90.26 -50.65
N SER A 419 40.56 90.38 -50.15
CA SER A 419 39.96 89.45 -49.21
C SER A 419 39.78 88.05 -49.81
N ILE A 420 39.72 87.04 -48.95
CA ILE A 420 39.73 85.62 -49.34
C ILE A 420 38.40 84.98 -48.93
N TRP A 421 37.70 84.34 -49.86
CA TRP A 421 36.55 83.51 -49.53
C TRP A 421 37.00 82.21 -48.88
N LEU A 422 36.31 81.78 -47.82
CA LEU A 422 36.55 80.50 -47.14
C LEU A 422 35.53 79.44 -47.53
N ASP A 423 34.50 79.82 -48.30
CA ASP A 423 33.48 78.92 -48.82
C ASP A 423 34.09 77.81 -49.69
N GLY A 424 33.61 76.58 -49.49
CA GLY A 424 34.11 75.39 -50.17
C GLY A 424 35.25 74.67 -49.45
N ILE A 425 35.74 75.20 -48.32
CA ILE A 425 36.64 74.46 -47.43
C ILE A 425 35.82 73.51 -46.56
N PHE A 426 36.06 72.21 -46.69
CA PHE A 426 35.53 71.19 -45.79
C PHE A 426 36.50 70.04 -45.62
N PHE A 427 36.50 69.42 -44.45
CA PHE A 427 37.36 68.28 -44.14
C PHE A 427 36.74 67.38 -43.07
N LEU A 428 37.26 66.17 -43.00
CA LEU A 428 36.86 65.18 -42.03
C LEU A 428 37.59 65.34 -40.69
N THR A 429 36.89 65.01 -39.61
CA THR A 429 37.40 64.98 -38.23
C THR A 429 37.49 63.56 -37.65
N ASP A 430 37.21 62.53 -38.44
CA ASP A 430 37.04 61.15 -38.01
C ASP A 430 38.25 60.25 -38.09
#